data_AF-A0A2V4A5C9-F1
#
_entry.id   AF-A0A2V4A5C9-F1
#
_cell.length_a   1.000
_cell.length_b   1.000
_cell.length_c   1.000
_cell.angle_alpha   90.00
_cell.angle_beta   90.00
_cell.angle_gamma   90.00
#
_symmetry.space_group_name_H-M   'P 1'
#
loop_
_entity.id
_entity.type
_entity.pdbx_description
1 polymer ?
#
loop_
_entity_poly.entity_id
_entity_poly.type
_entity_poly.pdbx_seq_one_letter_code
_entity_poly.pdbx_strand_id
1 'polypeptide(L)'
;MSINVEPIKKAINDVATLEVATLTNANDNKFDLTNGSNESVFEAIRSNLAQSDLVAYTRFELDGDAVNFVNNKEELTALVEDHSILVESALETRKTLFNTIYNTLKDIIK
;
A
#
# COMPACT_ATOMS: atom_id res chain seq x y z
N MET A 1 30.85 17.22 -11.55
CA MET A 1 30.51 16.26 -10.47
C MET A 1 29.36 15.42 -11.00
N SER A 2 29.55 14.10 -11.20
CA SER A 2 28.48 13.25 -11.75
C SER A 2 27.56 12.81 -10.61
N ILE A 3 26.28 13.18 -10.67
CA ILE A 3 25.29 12.76 -9.67
C ILE A 3 24.99 11.28 -9.91
N ASN A 4 25.10 10.46 -8.87
CA ASN A 4 24.65 9.07 -8.93
C ASN A 4 23.12 9.06 -8.89
N VAL A 5 22.50 8.75 -10.03
CA VAL A 5 21.03 8.79 -10.20
C VAL A 5 20.32 7.49 -9.80
N GLU A 6 21.03 6.42 -9.44
CA GLU A 6 20.39 5.14 -9.13
C GLU A 6 19.46 5.17 -7.89
N PRO A 7 19.82 5.81 -6.77
CA PRO A 7 18.90 5.95 -5.64
C PRO A 7 17.61 6.67 -6.01
N ILE A 8 17.68 7.62 -6.94
CA ILE A 8 16.53 8.39 -7.44
C ILE A 8 15.64 7.49 -8.31
N LYS A 9 16.21 6.70 -9.22
CA LYS A 9 15.44 5.74 -10.03
C LYS A 9 14.73 4.71 -9.16
N LYS A 10 15.42 4.20 -8.12
CA LYS A 10 14.83 3.27 -7.17
C LYS A 10 13.66 3.91 -6.43
N ALA A 11 13.85 5.12 -5.90
CA ALA A 11 12.79 5.86 -5.23
C ALA A 11 11.59 6.13 -6.16
N ILE A 12 11.83 6.49 -7.43
CA ILE A 12 10.78 6.69 -8.44
C ILE A 12 10.02 5.38 -8.72
N ASN A 13 10.72 4.25 -8.86
CA ASN A 13 10.08 2.96 -9.04
C ASN A 13 9.23 2.57 -7.81
N ASP A 14 9.72 2.86 -6.61
CA ASP A 14 8.97 2.60 -5.36
C ASP A 14 7.69 3.46 -5.28
N VAL A 15 7.66 4.67 -5.84
CA VAL A 15 6.41 5.45 -6.02
C VAL A 15 5.64 5.13 -7.29
N ALA A 16 6.12 4.27 -8.19
CA ALA A 16 5.42 3.97 -9.43
C ALA A 16 4.18 3.07 -9.19
N THR A 17 4.27 2.21 -8.19
CA THR A 17 3.22 1.24 -7.85
C THR A 17 2.63 1.51 -6.48
N LEU A 18 1.31 1.54 -6.38
CA LEU A 18 0.59 1.54 -5.11
C LEU A 18 -0.29 0.30 -5.07
N GLU A 19 -0.17 -0.47 -3.99
CA GLU A 19 -0.99 -1.66 -3.76
C GLU A 19 -1.53 -1.60 -2.33
N VAL A 20 -2.85 -1.69 -2.19
CA VAL A 20 -3.56 -1.68 -0.92
C VAL A 20 -4.49 -2.87 -0.90
N ALA A 21 -4.43 -3.68 0.15
CA ALA A 21 -5.30 -4.83 0.34
C ALA A 21 -5.91 -4.78 1.75
N THR A 22 -7.23 -4.91 1.84
CA THR A 22 -7.96 -5.10 3.09
C THR A 22 -8.45 -6.53 3.14
N LEU A 23 -8.08 -7.22 4.21
CA LEU A 23 -8.33 -8.63 4.42
C LEU A 23 -9.07 -8.81 5.74
N THR A 24 -9.95 -9.80 5.80
CA THR A 24 -10.65 -10.21 7.02
C THR A 24 -10.56 -11.72 7.19
N ASN A 25 -11.06 -12.28 8.28
CA ASN A 25 -11.21 -13.72 8.46
C ASN A 25 -12.67 -13.99 8.85
N ALA A 26 -13.34 -14.90 8.12
CA ALA A 26 -14.72 -15.32 8.39
C ALA A 26 -14.99 -15.81 9.82
N ASN A 27 -13.95 -16.19 10.58
CA ASN A 27 -14.06 -16.78 11.92
C ASN A 27 -13.63 -15.85 13.07
N ASP A 28 -14.02 -14.57 13.02
CA ASP A 28 -13.87 -13.58 14.11
C ASP A 28 -12.48 -12.89 14.20
N ASN A 29 -12.30 -11.89 13.32
CA ASN A 29 -11.70 -10.57 13.55
C ASN A 29 -10.25 -10.40 14.02
N LYS A 30 -9.47 -11.44 14.29
CA LYS A 30 -8.03 -11.27 14.57
C LYS A 30 -7.20 -12.31 13.84
N PHE A 31 -6.29 -11.84 13.00
CA PHE A 31 -5.13 -12.63 12.61
C PHE A 31 -4.47 -13.14 13.90
N ASP A 32 -4.21 -14.44 13.99
CA ASP A 32 -3.52 -14.99 15.14
C ASP A 32 -2.05 -14.54 15.11
N LEU A 33 -1.79 -13.47 15.87
CA LEU A 33 -0.47 -12.87 16.06
C LEU A 33 0.20 -13.35 17.34
N THR A 34 -0.26 -14.44 17.98
CA THR A 34 0.34 -14.93 19.24
C THR A 34 1.84 -15.24 19.13
N ASN A 35 2.35 -15.50 17.92
CA ASN A 35 3.78 -15.69 17.63
C ASN A 35 4.45 -14.51 16.90
N GLY A 36 3.75 -13.38 16.70
CA GLY A 36 4.27 -12.20 16.03
C GLY A 36 4.80 -11.17 17.02
N SER A 37 6.10 -10.87 16.96
CA SER A 37 6.67 -9.67 17.59
C SER A 37 6.43 -8.45 16.70
N ASN A 38 6.57 -7.22 17.22
CA ASN A 38 6.53 -6.00 16.40
C ASN A 38 7.52 -6.05 15.21
N GLU A 39 8.62 -6.79 15.37
CA GLU A 39 9.65 -6.97 14.35
C GLU A 39 9.25 -7.99 13.27
N SER A 40 8.32 -8.90 13.57
CA SER A 40 7.86 -9.99 12.70
C SER A 40 6.37 -9.91 12.36
N VAL A 41 5.69 -8.81 12.71
CA VAL A 41 4.24 -8.65 12.52
C VAL A 41 3.83 -8.82 11.06
N PHE A 42 4.64 -8.35 10.11
CA PHE A 42 4.37 -8.52 8.69
C PHE A 42 4.58 -9.95 8.18
N GLU A 43 5.49 -10.70 8.79
CA GLU A 43 5.69 -12.12 8.48
C GLU A 43 4.55 -12.95 9.06
N ALA A 44 4.11 -12.63 10.28
CA ALA A 44 2.97 -13.25 10.95
C ALA A 44 1.64 -12.95 10.24
N ILE A 45 1.43 -11.72 9.75
CA ILE A 45 0.28 -11.39 8.89
C ILE A 45 0.36 -12.20 7.59
N ARG A 46 1.53 -12.23 6.93
CA ARG A 46 1.72 -12.97 5.67
C ARG A 46 1.50 -14.47 5.79
N SER A 47 1.97 -15.10 6.87
CA SER A 47 1.79 -16.53 7.10
C SER A 47 0.33 -16.92 7.36
N ASN A 48 -0.49 -15.98 7.86
CA ASN A 48 -1.90 -16.19 8.11
C ASN A 48 -2.82 -15.73 6.95
N LEU A 49 -2.27 -15.22 5.84
CA LEU A 49 -3.06 -14.83 4.65
C LEU A 49 -3.89 -15.98 4.07
N ALA A 50 -3.43 -17.23 4.23
CA ALA A 50 -4.17 -18.41 3.77
C ALA A 50 -5.53 -18.58 4.47
N GLN A 51 -5.74 -17.93 5.63
CA GLN A 51 -6.99 -17.96 6.38
C GLN A 51 -7.84 -16.69 6.16
N SER A 52 -7.40 -15.81 5.26
CA SER A 52 -8.04 -14.51 5.06
C SER A 52 -8.92 -14.46 3.83
N ASP A 53 -10.06 -13.80 3.98
CA ASP A 53 -10.96 -13.41 2.91
C ASP A 53 -10.62 -12.00 2.43
N LEU A 54 -10.62 -11.81 1.12
CA LEU A 54 -10.42 -10.50 0.52
C LEU A 54 -11.67 -9.64 0.66
N VAL A 55 -11.52 -8.48 1.30
CA VAL A 55 -12.60 -7.49 1.46
C VAL A 55 -12.51 -6.45 0.35
N ALA A 56 -11.34 -5.85 0.18
CA ALA A 56 -11.11 -4.85 -0.85
C ALA A 56 -9.64 -4.86 -1.28
N TYR A 57 -9.40 -4.55 -2.54
CA TYR A 57 -8.07 -4.51 -3.12
C TYR A 57 -8.00 -3.40 -4.15
N THR A 58 -7.00 -2.54 -4.03
CA THR A 58 -6.74 -1.48 -5.00
C THR A 58 -5.28 -1.52 -5.41
N ARG A 59 -5.02 -1.56 -6.72
CA ARG A 59 -3.70 -1.42 -7.32
C ARG A 59 -3.70 -0.30 -8.34
N PHE A 60 -2.73 0.60 -8.20
CA PHE A 60 -2.44 1.66 -9.16
C PHE A 60 -1.02 1.54 -9.68
N GLU A 61 -0.90 1.50 -10.99
CA GLU A 61 0.38 1.61 -11.69
C GLU A 61 0.42 2.94 -12.42
N LEU A 62 1.55 3.65 -12.31
CA LEU A 62 1.76 4.92 -13.02
C LEU A 62 1.72 4.73 -14.55
N ASP A 63 2.08 3.54 -15.01
CA ASP A 63 2.28 3.20 -16.43
C ASP A 63 1.28 2.15 -16.94
N GLY A 64 0.29 1.76 -16.11
CA GLY A 64 -0.54 0.59 -16.33
C GLY A 64 -2.00 0.76 -15.90
N ASP A 65 -2.74 -0.35 -15.89
CA ASP A 65 -4.16 -0.35 -15.51
C ASP A 65 -4.34 -0.21 -14.00
N ALA A 66 -5.40 0.50 -13.60
CA ALA A 66 -5.85 0.51 -12.22
C ALA A 66 -6.84 -0.65 -11.99
N VAL A 67 -6.60 -1.45 -10.96
CA VAL A 67 -7.49 -2.55 -10.57
C VAL A 67 -8.08 -2.24 -9.22
N ASN A 68 -9.42 -2.32 -9.13
CA ASN A 68 -10.13 -2.23 -7.86
C ASN A 68 -11.10 -3.41 -7.71
N PHE A 69 -11.05 -4.06 -6.56
CA PHE A 69 -11.98 -5.09 -6.14
C PHE A 69 -12.59 -4.66 -4.80
N VAL A 70 -13.91 -4.79 -4.70
CA VAL A 70 -14.65 -4.47 -3.47
C VAL A 70 -15.69 -5.55 -3.26
N ASN A 71 -15.70 -6.12 -2.06
CA ASN A 71 -16.72 -7.05 -1.62
C ASN A 71 -18.02 -6.29 -1.32
N ASN A 72 -19.15 -6.78 -1.84
CA ASN A 72 -20.45 -6.11 -1.74
C ASN A 72 -21.33 -6.65 -0.59
N LYS A 73 -20.78 -7.52 0.26
CA LYS A 73 -21.44 -7.99 1.47
C LYS A 73 -21.69 -6.83 2.44
N GLU A 74 -22.92 -6.70 2.90
CA GLU A 74 -23.36 -5.59 3.76
C GLU A 74 -22.56 -5.56 5.07
N GLU A 75 -22.24 -6.73 5.63
CA GLU A 75 -21.44 -6.87 6.85
C GLU A 75 -19.98 -6.38 6.71
N LEU A 76 -19.49 -6.15 5.49
CA LEU A 76 -18.12 -5.67 5.22
C LEU A 76 -18.07 -4.19 4.85
N THR A 77 -19.20 -3.48 4.81
CA THR A 77 -19.29 -2.08 4.37
C THR A 77 -18.31 -1.15 5.10
N ALA A 78 -18.20 -1.30 6.43
CA ALA A 78 -17.26 -0.49 7.22
C ALA A 78 -15.79 -0.74 6.83
N LEU A 79 -15.41 -1.99 6.59
CA LEU A 79 -14.04 -2.33 6.16
C LEU A 79 -13.73 -1.83 4.73
N VAL A 80 -14.75 -1.74 3.87
CA VAL A 80 -14.64 -1.14 2.54
C VAL A 80 -14.46 0.39 2.63
N GLU A 81 -15.17 1.04 3.55
CA GLU A 81 -15.00 2.48 3.81
C GLU A 81 -13.58 2.77 4.34
N ASP A 82 -13.12 2.00 5.32
CA ASP A 82 -11.75 2.08 5.85
C ASP A 82 -10.69 1.85 4.74
N HIS A 83 -10.94 0.90 3.83
CA HIS A 83 -10.06 0.68 2.67
C HIS A 83 -9.96 1.94 1.79
N SER A 84 -11.09 2.60 1.54
CA SER A 84 -11.12 3.82 0.71
C SER A 84 -10.31 4.95 1.34
N ILE A 85 -10.44 5.14 2.66
CA ILE A 85 -9.65 6.13 3.43
C ILE A 85 -8.15 5.81 3.36
N LEU A 86 -7.77 4.53 3.46
CA LEU A 86 -6.39 4.09 3.34
C LEU A 86 -5.82 4.33 1.95
N VAL A 87 -6.61 4.06 0.90
CA VAL A 87 -6.23 4.34 -0.49
C VAL A 87 -5.98 5.83 -0.71
N GLU A 88 -6.89 6.70 -0.26
CA GLU A 88 -6.73 8.15 -0.37
C GLU A 88 -5.46 8.64 0.37
N SER A 89 -5.26 8.17 1.61
CA SER A 89 -4.10 8.52 2.41
C SER A 89 -2.78 8.08 1.75
N ALA A 90 -2.77 6.90 1.13
CA ALA A 90 -1.61 6.38 0.42
C ALA A 90 -1.33 7.16 -0.88
N LEU A 91 -2.37 7.56 -1.62
CA LEU A 91 -2.24 8.41 -2.81
C LEU A 91 -1.67 9.79 -2.47
N GLU A 92 -2.16 10.44 -1.41
CA GLU A 92 -1.63 11.74 -0.98
C GLU A 92 -0.19 11.65 -0.45
N THR A 93 0.15 10.57 0.25
CA THR A 93 1.54 10.29 0.66
C THR A 93 2.47 10.15 -0.55
N ARG A 94 2.03 9.38 -1.57
CA ARG A 94 2.77 9.17 -2.82
C ARG A 94 2.98 10.48 -3.60
N LYS A 95 1.95 11.31 -3.70
CA LYS A 95 2.02 12.64 -4.32
C LYS A 95 2.98 13.56 -3.58
N THR A 96 2.95 13.53 -2.25
CA THR A 96 3.88 14.30 -1.41
C THR A 96 5.32 13.85 -1.63
N LEU A 97 5.58 12.54 -1.65
CA LEU A 97 6.90 11.98 -1.90
C LEU A 97 7.42 12.35 -3.31
N PHE A 98 6.57 12.23 -4.34
CA PHE A 98 6.91 12.65 -5.69
C PHE A 98 7.29 14.14 -5.74
N ASN A 99 6.48 15.02 -5.15
CA ASN A 99 6.75 16.46 -5.10
C ASN A 99 8.06 16.77 -4.37
N THR A 100 8.34 16.08 -3.26
CA THR A 100 9.62 16.21 -2.54
C THR A 100 10.79 15.85 -3.45
N ILE A 101 10.75 14.69 -4.12
CA ILE A 101 11.80 14.24 -5.05
C ILE A 101 11.98 15.27 -6.17
N TYR A 102 10.89 15.69 -6.82
CA TYR A 102 10.93 16.67 -7.91
C TYR A 102 11.56 18.00 -7.49
N ASN A 103 11.17 18.53 -6.34
CA ASN A 103 11.72 19.79 -5.82
C ASN A 103 13.21 19.65 -5.49
N THR A 104 13.63 18.56 -4.82
CA THR A 104 15.04 18.30 -4.54
C THR A 104 15.87 18.24 -5.83
N LEU A 105 15.39 17.57 -6.88
CA LEU A 105 16.10 17.49 -8.16
C LEU A 105 16.18 18.84 -8.87
N LYS A 106 15.08 19.61 -8.84
CA LYS A 106 15.02 20.96 -9.43
C LYS A 106 16.05 21.90 -8.79
N ASP A 107 16.29 21.76 -7.49
CA ASP A 107 17.25 22.59 -6.75
C ASP A 107 18.71 22.15 -6.97
N ILE A 108 18.95 20.88 -7.33
CA ILE A 108 20.30 20.36 -7.65
C ILE A 108 20.75 20.71 -9.09
N ILE A 109 19.79 20.83 -10.03
CA ILE A 109 20.08 21.09 -11.45
C ILE A 109 20.29 22.59 -11.74
N LYS A 110 19.91 23.47 -10.80
CA LYS A 110 20.22 24.91 -10.85
C LYS A 110 21.60 25.22 -10.32
#